data_AF-A0A523SW44-F1
#
_entry.id   AF-A0A523SW44-F1
#
_cell.length_a   1.000
_cell.length_b   1.000
_cell.length_c   1.000
_cell.angle_alpha   90.00
_cell.angle_beta   90.00
_cell.angle_gamma   90.00
#
_symmetry.space_group_name_H-M   'P 1'
#
loop_
_entity.id
_entity.type
_entity.pdbx_description
1 polymer ?
#
loop_
_entity_poly.entity_id
_entity_poly.type
_entity_poly.pdbx_seq_one_letter_code
_entity_poly.pdbx_strand_id
1 'polypeptide(L)'
;MQKSRKFGAENLLNKKLMVVLFRWIIILISAILLYYKRGVFQIDDPAVMLLIFLICSNGILIFIKQHFFEQPKYLFLILFADIISISVLFRFMSSENHLYIVFFAVLFISSISQNVKWSLLIAFIATTFYLSIISLGKTSIWTVLITNPEVSIKIPFIFLTAIWTSFWSEQYRKKKEEEEKTKQFNKELEQGIRIAIEKERRVSQDLKKMKEYSENILKSLNSGIIVVNRHGIITTANPKAKEIIDPQFCNLIGKQYSEIGEFEPFMDILRTGLQRGRKNGIHEIVLKNGKILTMTFSPLQESDKASGVTFV
;
A
#
# COMPACT_ATOMS: atom_id res chain seq x y z
N MET A 1 -0.79 4.35 -20.95
CA MET A 1 -1.46 4.17 -19.64
C MET A 1 -2.68 3.23 -19.76
N GLN A 2 -2.54 2.06 -20.41
CA GLN A 2 -3.69 1.23 -20.79
C GLN A 2 -3.40 -0.29 -20.82
N LYS A 3 -2.34 -0.74 -20.13
CA LYS A 3 -1.90 -2.15 -20.17
C LYS A 3 -1.98 -2.89 -18.83
N SER A 4 -2.44 -2.27 -17.75
CA SER A 4 -2.59 -2.95 -16.44
C SER A 4 -3.99 -3.50 -16.13
N ARG A 5 -4.98 -3.30 -17.02
CA ARG A 5 -6.37 -3.78 -16.78
C ARG A 5 -6.64 -5.24 -17.14
N LYS A 6 -5.70 -5.95 -17.78
CA LYS A 6 -5.88 -7.35 -18.19
C LYS A 6 -5.34 -8.40 -17.22
N PHE A 7 -4.69 -8.00 -16.12
CA PHE A 7 -4.11 -8.94 -15.15
C PHE A 7 -5.05 -9.35 -14.01
N GLY A 8 -6.30 -8.89 -14.02
CA GLY A 8 -7.29 -9.17 -12.96
C GLY A 8 -8.32 -10.26 -13.29
N ALA A 9 -8.31 -10.80 -14.51
CA ALA A 9 -9.32 -11.77 -14.97
C ALA A 9 -9.01 -13.24 -14.59
N GLU A 10 -7.78 -13.51 -14.12
CA GLU A 10 -7.35 -14.83 -13.63
C GLU A 10 -7.23 -14.87 -12.10
N ASN A 11 -7.98 -14.02 -11.40
CA ASN A 11 -8.05 -14.10 -9.95
C ASN A 11 -8.84 -15.35 -9.54
N LEU A 12 -8.10 -16.38 -9.14
CA LEU A 12 -8.46 -17.46 -8.21
C LEU A 12 -9.97 -17.71 -8.09
N LEU A 13 -10.45 -18.81 -8.68
CA LEU A 13 -11.63 -19.57 -8.27
C LEU A 13 -12.60 -18.76 -7.38
N ASN A 14 -13.55 -18.03 -7.99
CA ASN A 14 -14.49 -17.15 -7.30
C ASN A 14 -14.95 -17.80 -5.97
N LYS A 15 -14.77 -17.13 -4.82
CA LYS A 15 -15.07 -17.70 -3.48
C LYS A 15 -16.46 -18.35 -3.43
N LYS A 16 -17.43 -17.74 -4.12
CA LYS A 16 -18.77 -18.30 -4.30
C LYS A 16 -18.74 -19.64 -5.05
N LEU A 17 -18.08 -19.69 -6.20
CA LEU A 17 -17.92 -20.91 -6.99
C LEU A 17 -17.26 -22.01 -6.17
N MET A 18 -16.24 -21.65 -5.39
CA MET A 18 -15.56 -22.58 -4.50
C MET A 18 -16.52 -23.16 -3.45
N VAL A 19 -17.23 -22.32 -2.68
CA VAL A 19 -18.19 -22.80 -1.68
C VAL A 19 -19.27 -23.70 -2.31
N VAL A 20 -19.82 -23.30 -3.46
CA VAL A 20 -20.85 -24.07 -4.16
C VAL A 20 -20.33 -25.42 -4.67
N LEU A 21 -19.14 -25.45 -5.28
CA LEU A 21 -18.53 -26.69 -5.79
C LEU A 21 -18.26 -27.68 -4.65
N PHE A 22 -17.75 -27.20 -3.52
CA PHE A 22 -17.49 -28.08 -2.38
C PHE A 22 -18.77 -28.64 -1.77
N ARG A 23 -19.85 -27.83 -1.68
CA ARG A 23 -21.16 -28.35 -1.26
C ARG A 23 -21.70 -29.40 -2.22
N TRP A 24 -21.53 -29.23 -3.54
CA TRP A 24 -21.91 -30.26 -4.52
C TRP A 24 -21.13 -31.56 -4.33
N ILE A 25 -19.84 -31.49 -4.03
CA ILE A 25 -19.02 -32.68 -3.74
C ILE A 25 -19.55 -33.39 -2.49
N ILE A 26 -19.83 -32.66 -1.42
CA ILE A 26 -20.38 -33.24 -0.17
C ILE A 26 -21.73 -33.90 -0.44
N ILE A 27 -22.64 -33.21 -1.14
CA ILE A 27 -23.96 -33.72 -1.52
C ILE A 27 -23.81 -35.01 -2.33
N LEU A 28 -22.91 -35.03 -3.30
CA LEU A 28 -22.68 -36.19 -4.15
C LEU A 28 -22.15 -37.39 -3.34
N ILE A 29 -21.18 -37.15 -2.45
CA ILE A 29 -20.66 -38.17 -1.53
C ILE A 29 -21.77 -38.71 -0.62
N SER A 30 -22.57 -37.82 -0.02
CA SER A 30 -23.70 -38.20 0.83
C SER A 30 -24.79 -38.97 0.06
N ALA A 31 -25.06 -38.61 -1.19
CA ALA A 31 -26.05 -39.28 -2.02
C ALA A 31 -25.60 -40.71 -2.37
N ILE A 32 -24.32 -40.88 -2.72
CA ILE A 32 -23.73 -42.19 -3.00
C ILE A 32 -23.76 -43.08 -1.74
N LEU A 33 -23.41 -42.52 -0.57
CA LEU A 33 -23.49 -43.24 0.72
C LEU A 33 -24.91 -43.70 1.04
N LEU A 34 -25.89 -42.83 0.84
CA LEU A 34 -27.29 -43.12 1.10
C LEU A 34 -27.82 -44.23 0.20
N TYR A 35 -27.56 -44.10 -1.10
CA TYR A 35 -27.95 -45.08 -2.11
C TYR A 35 -27.36 -46.45 -1.79
N TYR A 36 -26.08 -46.49 -1.41
CA TYR A 36 -25.43 -47.75 -1.10
C TYR A 36 -26.00 -48.43 0.15
N LYS A 37 -26.26 -47.66 1.22
CA LYS A 37 -26.78 -48.23 2.48
C LYS A 37 -28.22 -48.73 2.35
N ARG A 38 -29.06 -48.05 1.57
CA ARG A 38 -30.50 -48.35 1.49
C ARG A 38 -30.93 -49.05 0.20
N GLY A 39 -30.06 -49.11 -0.81
CA GLY A 39 -30.33 -49.68 -2.13
C GLY A 39 -31.28 -48.86 -3.01
N VAL A 40 -32.20 -48.09 -2.41
CA VAL A 40 -33.18 -47.25 -3.11
C VAL A 40 -33.40 -45.93 -2.36
N PHE A 41 -33.64 -44.85 -3.09
CA PHE A 41 -34.07 -43.58 -2.52
C PHE A 41 -35.58 -43.61 -2.23
N GLN A 42 -35.95 -43.87 -0.98
CA GLN A 42 -37.33 -43.74 -0.51
C GLN A 42 -37.57 -42.32 0.01
N ILE A 43 -38.57 -41.61 -0.50
CA ILE A 43 -38.83 -40.21 -0.14
C ILE A 43 -39.17 -40.06 1.35
N ASP A 44 -39.81 -41.07 1.94
CA ASP A 44 -40.21 -41.07 3.35
C ASP A 44 -39.04 -41.25 4.33
N ASP A 45 -37.84 -41.54 3.83
CA ASP A 45 -36.65 -41.64 4.65
C ASP A 45 -36.16 -40.24 5.10
N PRO A 46 -36.03 -39.99 6.42
CA PRO A 46 -35.46 -38.75 6.94
C PRO A 46 -34.10 -38.39 6.34
N ALA A 47 -33.26 -39.37 6.00
CA ALA A 47 -31.95 -39.10 5.40
C ALA A 47 -32.06 -38.64 3.93
N VAL A 48 -33.02 -39.17 3.16
CA VAL A 48 -33.32 -38.72 1.79
C VAL A 48 -33.92 -37.32 1.80
N MET A 49 -34.84 -37.03 2.73
CA MET A 49 -35.40 -35.68 2.89
C MET A 49 -34.31 -34.63 3.20
N LEU A 50 -33.37 -34.96 4.09
CA LEU A 50 -32.27 -34.07 4.46
C LEU A 50 -31.30 -33.86 3.28
N LEU A 51 -31.07 -34.89 2.45
CA LEU A 51 -30.28 -34.77 1.23
C LEU A 51 -30.94 -33.85 0.19
N ILE A 52 -32.26 -33.97 0.00
CA ILE A 52 -33.03 -33.07 -0.87
C ILE A 52 -32.94 -31.63 -0.36
N PHE A 53 -33.10 -31.43 0.95
CA PHE A 53 -32.92 -30.12 1.58
C PHE A 53 -31.54 -29.52 1.31
N LEU A 54 -30.46 -30.32 1.38
CA LEU A 54 -29.10 -29.88 1.07
C LEU A 54 -28.93 -29.48 -0.41
N ILE A 55 -29.52 -30.26 -1.34
CA ILE A 55 -29.53 -29.94 -2.78
C ILE A 55 -30.24 -28.61 -3.02
N CYS A 56 -31.44 -28.43 -2.46
CA CYS A 56 -32.20 -27.19 -2.59
C CYS A 56 -31.43 -26.00 -1.97
N SER A 57 -30.87 -26.17 -0.78
CA SER A 57 -30.05 -25.16 -0.10
C SER A 57 -28.86 -24.73 -0.97
N ASN A 58 -28.18 -25.68 -1.61
CA ASN A 58 -27.05 -25.36 -2.48
C ASN A 58 -27.49 -24.72 -3.81
N GLY A 59 -28.62 -25.14 -4.37
CA GLY A 59 -29.25 -24.49 -5.51
C GLY A 59 -29.55 -23.01 -5.24
N ILE A 60 -30.10 -22.69 -4.07
CA ILE A 60 -30.38 -21.31 -3.65
C ILE A 60 -29.09 -20.48 -3.58
N LEU A 61 -27.98 -21.04 -3.08
CA LEU A 61 -26.69 -20.33 -3.00
C LEU A 61 -26.14 -19.91 -4.37
N ILE A 62 -26.48 -20.61 -5.45
CA ILE A 62 -26.09 -20.24 -6.81
C ILE A 62 -26.73 -18.90 -7.23
N PHE A 63 -27.94 -18.61 -6.74
CA PHE A 63 -28.66 -17.37 -7.05
C PHE A 63 -28.26 -16.19 -6.15
N ILE A 64 -27.57 -16.43 -5.03
CA ILE A 64 -27.13 -15.37 -4.11
C ILE A 64 -25.99 -14.54 -4.73
N LYS A 65 -26.06 -13.21 -4.57
CA LYS A 65 -25.05 -12.27 -5.08
C LYS A 65 -23.68 -12.50 -4.40
N GLN A 66 -22.60 -12.28 -5.16
CA GLN A 66 -21.23 -12.53 -4.70
C GLN A 66 -20.83 -11.75 -3.44
N HIS A 67 -21.39 -10.55 -3.23
CA HIS A 67 -21.10 -9.72 -2.06
C HIS A 67 -21.42 -10.40 -0.71
N PHE A 68 -22.40 -11.31 -0.67
CA PHE A 68 -22.71 -12.08 0.54
C PHE A 68 -21.59 -13.06 0.91
N PHE A 69 -20.83 -13.57 -0.06
CA PHE A 69 -19.71 -14.49 0.15
C PHE A 69 -18.41 -13.77 0.54
N GLU A 70 -18.39 -12.43 0.43
CA GLU A 70 -17.24 -11.63 0.87
C GLU A 70 -17.26 -11.38 2.38
N GLN A 71 -18.45 -11.38 2.99
CA GLN A 71 -18.58 -11.17 4.43
C GLN A 71 -18.35 -12.48 5.21
N PRO A 72 -17.40 -12.53 6.16
CA PRO A 72 -17.04 -13.76 6.86
C PRO A 72 -18.19 -14.33 7.71
N LYS A 73 -19.13 -13.48 8.16
CA LYS A 73 -20.29 -13.89 8.97
C LYS A 73 -21.21 -14.87 8.22
N TYR A 74 -21.54 -14.57 6.97
CA TYR A 74 -22.44 -15.43 6.18
C TYR A 74 -21.77 -16.74 5.78
N LEU A 75 -20.47 -16.69 5.44
CA LEU A 75 -19.70 -17.89 5.12
C LEU A 75 -19.59 -18.82 6.34
N PHE A 76 -19.38 -18.27 7.53
CA PHE A 76 -19.41 -19.03 8.78
C PHE A 76 -20.79 -19.65 9.04
N LEU A 77 -21.88 -18.92 8.84
CA LEU A 77 -23.24 -19.41 9.06
C LEU A 77 -23.57 -20.58 8.12
N ILE A 78 -23.21 -20.48 6.84
CA ILE A 78 -23.38 -21.56 5.85
C ILE A 78 -22.60 -22.80 6.29
N LEU A 79 -21.31 -22.65 6.63
CA LEU A 79 -20.48 -23.76 7.07
C LEU A 79 -20.99 -24.42 8.35
N PHE A 80 -21.46 -23.61 9.31
CA PHE A 80 -22.02 -24.11 10.56
C PHE A 80 -23.31 -24.92 10.31
N ALA A 81 -24.19 -24.42 9.45
CA ALA A 81 -25.39 -25.15 9.02
C ALA A 81 -25.06 -26.46 8.30
N ASP A 82 -24.02 -26.45 7.45
CA ASP A 82 -23.54 -27.65 6.76
C ASP A 82 -22.97 -28.68 7.74
N ILE A 83 -22.17 -28.27 8.73
CA ILE A 83 -21.64 -29.16 9.77
C ILE A 83 -22.77 -29.83 10.54
N ILE A 84 -23.79 -29.07 10.95
CA ILE A 84 -24.97 -29.63 11.63
C ILE A 84 -25.69 -30.62 10.72
N SER A 85 -25.96 -30.23 9.48
CA SER A 85 -26.72 -31.04 8.52
C SER A 85 -26.01 -32.36 8.18
N ILE A 86 -24.70 -32.31 7.93
CA ILE A 86 -23.87 -33.49 7.68
C ILE A 86 -23.81 -34.37 8.92
N SER A 87 -23.67 -33.78 10.12
CA SER A 87 -23.62 -34.53 11.38
C SER A 87 -24.94 -35.27 11.65
N VAL A 88 -26.08 -34.62 11.39
CA VAL A 88 -27.42 -35.24 11.51
C VAL A 88 -27.60 -36.33 10.45
N LEU A 89 -27.21 -36.07 9.19
CA LEU A 89 -27.26 -37.05 8.10
C LEU A 89 -26.38 -38.28 8.40
N PHE A 90 -25.19 -38.07 8.96
CA PHE A 90 -24.27 -39.15 9.31
C PHE A 90 -24.78 -39.99 10.50
N ARG A 91 -25.47 -39.38 11.47
CA ARG A 91 -26.13 -40.11 12.57
C ARG A 91 -27.20 -41.09 12.07
N PHE A 92 -27.91 -40.74 11.00
CA PHE A 92 -28.86 -41.66 10.36
C PHE A 92 -28.16 -42.73 9.49
N MET A 93 -26.88 -42.52 9.13
CA MET A 93 -26.12 -43.38 8.21
C MET A 93 -25.10 -44.31 8.87
N SER A 94 -24.43 -43.97 9.97
CA SER A 94 -23.36 -44.80 10.54
C SER A 94 -23.58 -45.04 12.04
N SER A 95 -23.37 -46.29 12.49
CA SER A 95 -23.46 -46.70 13.90
C SER A 95 -22.11 -46.73 14.64
N GLU A 96 -21.01 -46.52 13.92
CA GLU A 96 -19.64 -46.71 14.42
C GLU A 96 -18.93 -45.37 14.69
N ASN A 97 -18.63 -45.07 15.96
CA ASN A 97 -18.10 -43.78 16.42
C ASN A 97 -16.59 -43.55 16.17
N HIS A 98 -15.85 -44.57 15.71
CA HIS A 98 -14.38 -44.52 15.64
C HIS A 98 -13.81 -43.52 14.61
N LEU A 99 -14.64 -43.03 13.68
CA LEU A 99 -14.24 -42.09 12.63
C LEU A 99 -14.07 -40.65 13.06
N TYR A 100 -14.83 -40.21 14.06
CA TYR A 100 -14.80 -38.81 14.46
C TYR A 100 -13.41 -38.39 14.94
N ILE A 101 -12.66 -39.30 15.56
CA ILE A 101 -11.30 -39.04 16.06
C ILE A 101 -10.31 -38.90 14.91
N VAL A 102 -10.35 -39.78 13.92
CA VAL A 102 -9.45 -39.70 12.74
C VAL A 102 -9.77 -38.44 11.93
N PHE A 103 -11.05 -38.11 11.75
CA PHE A 103 -11.44 -36.87 11.09
C PHE A 103 -11.02 -35.63 11.86
N PHE A 104 -11.26 -35.60 13.17
CA PHE A 104 -10.85 -34.47 13.99
C PHE A 104 -9.33 -34.29 13.98
N ALA A 105 -8.56 -35.39 14.05
CA ALA A 105 -7.11 -35.35 13.94
C ALA A 105 -6.66 -34.83 12.57
N VAL A 106 -7.26 -35.29 11.47
CA VAL A 106 -6.94 -34.81 10.12
C VAL A 106 -7.27 -33.32 9.96
N LEU A 107 -8.45 -32.89 10.40
CA LEU A 107 -8.87 -31.49 10.36
C LEU A 107 -7.92 -30.60 11.18
N PHE A 108 -7.58 -31.04 12.39
CA PHE A 108 -6.69 -30.30 13.29
C PHE A 108 -5.28 -30.18 12.74
N ILE A 109 -4.67 -31.29 12.32
CA ILE A 109 -3.29 -31.32 11.83
C ILE A 109 -3.20 -30.64 10.44
N SER A 110 -4.21 -30.79 9.58
CA SER A 110 -4.32 -30.08 8.30
C SER A 110 -4.40 -28.55 8.48
N SER A 111 -5.19 -28.10 9.46
CA SER A 111 -5.29 -26.68 9.81
C SER A 111 -3.98 -26.12 10.36
N ILE A 112 -3.19 -26.91 11.09
CA ILE A 112 -1.88 -26.51 11.62
C ILE A 112 -0.82 -26.50 10.51
N SER A 113 -0.93 -27.42 9.56
CA SER A 113 0.04 -27.58 8.48
C SER A 113 0.10 -26.37 7.53
N GLN A 114 -1.02 -25.65 7.37
CA GLN A 114 -1.13 -24.39 6.60
C GLN A 114 -0.47 -24.42 5.20
N ASN A 115 -0.36 -25.61 4.62
CA ASN A 115 0.20 -25.87 3.30
C ASN A 115 -0.47 -27.12 2.74
N VAL A 116 -1.08 -26.98 1.56
CA VAL A 116 -1.85 -28.03 0.92
C VAL A 116 -1.01 -29.30 0.70
N LYS A 117 0.28 -29.17 0.36
CA LYS A 117 1.17 -30.32 0.10
C LYS A 117 1.36 -31.19 1.35
N TRP A 118 1.60 -30.56 2.49
CA TRP A 118 1.79 -31.26 3.76
C TRP A 118 0.47 -31.82 4.30
N SER A 119 -0.65 -31.12 4.06
CA SER A 119 -1.98 -31.63 4.38
C SER A 119 -2.34 -32.90 3.60
N LEU A 120 -1.89 -33.06 2.36
CA LEU A 120 -2.06 -34.29 1.59
C LEU A 120 -1.27 -35.46 2.19
N LEU A 121 -0.05 -35.20 2.66
CA LEU A 121 0.78 -36.20 3.33
C LEU A 121 0.12 -36.66 4.64
N ILE A 122 -0.46 -35.74 5.41
CA ILE A 122 -1.23 -36.05 6.63
C ILE A 122 -2.46 -36.90 6.31
N ALA A 123 -3.22 -36.54 5.26
CA ALA A 123 -4.38 -37.32 4.82
C ALA A 123 -3.99 -38.74 4.40
N PHE A 124 -2.84 -38.90 3.73
CA PHE A 124 -2.30 -40.21 3.36
C PHE A 124 -1.98 -41.04 4.61
N ILE A 125 -1.22 -40.48 5.57
CA ILE A 125 -0.90 -41.16 6.84
C ILE A 125 -2.16 -41.56 7.60
N ALA A 126 -3.14 -40.65 7.70
CA ALA A 126 -4.40 -40.92 8.37
C ALA A 126 -5.22 -42.01 7.69
N THR A 127 -5.20 -42.05 6.35
CA THR A 127 -5.84 -43.12 5.57
C THR A 127 -5.18 -44.47 5.81
N THR A 128 -3.84 -44.52 5.77
CA THR A 128 -3.09 -45.74 6.08
C THR A 128 -3.36 -46.22 7.50
N PHE A 129 -3.39 -45.30 8.47
CA PHE A 129 -3.69 -45.60 9.87
C PHE A 129 -5.12 -46.12 10.06
N TYR A 130 -6.11 -45.50 9.41
CA TYR A 130 -7.50 -45.92 9.43
C TYR A 130 -7.68 -47.34 8.87
N LEU A 131 -7.04 -47.66 7.75
CA LEU A 131 -7.07 -49.00 7.16
C LEU A 131 -6.37 -50.04 8.06
N SER A 132 -5.27 -49.65 8.71
CA SER A 132 -4.55 -50.51 9.67
C SER A 132 -5.43 -50.90 10.86
N ILE A 133 -6.18 -49.93 11.43
CA ILE A 133 -7.11 -50.19 12.55
C ILE A 133 -8.19 -51.19 12.16
N ILE A 134 -8.78 -51.04 10.98
CA ILE A 134 -9.85 -51.95 10.52
C ILE A 134 -9.28 -53.35 10.20
N SER A 135 -8.06 -53.42 9.67
CA SER A 135 -7.42 -54.69 9.31
C SER A 135 -7.01 -55.54 10.52
N LEU A 136 -6.90 -54.97 11.73
CA LEU A 136 -6.62 -55.73 12.97
C LEU A 136 -7.71 -56.77 13.30
N GLY A 137 -8.90 -56.68 12.68
CA GLY A 137 -10.02 -57.62 12.81
C GLY A 137 -9.90 -58.96 12.04
N LYS A 138 -8.72 -59.29 11.48
CA LYS A 138 -8.43 -60.54 10.70
C LYS A 138 -9.08 -60.63 9.30
N THR A 139 -9.23 -59.52 8.58
CA THR A 139 -9.65 -59.54 7.17
C THR A 139 -8.65 -58.76 6.30
N SER A 140 -8.41 -59.22 5.07
CA SER A 140 -7.47 -58.55 4.14
C SER A 140 -7.98 -57.15 3.75
N ILE A 141 -7.08 -56.18 3.63
CA ILE A 141 -7.41 -54.77 3.32
C ILE A 141 -8.26 -54.67 2.04
N TRP A 142 -7.90 -55.43 1.01
CA TRP A 142 -8.60 -55.45 -0.26
C TRP A 142 -10.03 -55.98 -0.14
N THR A 143 -10.23 -57.02 0.68
CA THR A 143 -11.57 -57.57 0.94
C THR A 143 -12.44 -56.58 1.71
N VAL A 144 -11.87 -55.82 2.65
CA VAL A 144 -12.61 -54.79 3.41
C VAL A 144 -13.02 -53.64 2.50
N LEU A 145 -12.14 -53.17 1.61
CA LEU A 145 -12.44 -52.05 0.70
C LEU A 145 -13.54 -52.38 -0.30
N ILE A 146 -13.54 -53.61 -0.84
CA ILE A 146 -14.52 -54.05 -1.83
C ILE A 146 -15.87 -54.37 -1.17
N THR A 147 -15.83 -55.01 0.00
CA THR A 147 -17.05 -55.50 0.69
C THR A 147 -17.72 -54.41 1.53
N ASN A 148 -16.95 -53.42 2.00
CA ASN A 148 -17.47 -52.28 2.78
C ASN A 148 -17.27 -50.95 2.04
N PRO A 149 -18.17 -50.60 1.11
CA PRO A 149 -18.14 -49.30 0.42
C PRO A 149 -18.22 -48.08 1.35
N GLU A 150 -18.69 -48.27 2.58
CA GLU A 150 -18.60 -47.27 3.64
C GLU A 150 -17.12 -46.87 3.91
N VAL A 151 -16.18 -47.82 3.90
CA VAL A 151 -14.74 -47.58 4.07
C VAL A 151 -14.14 -46.91 2.82
N SER A 152 -14.56 -47.36 1.64
CA SER A 152 -14.05 -46.83 0.37
C SER A 152 -14.42 -45.37 0.14
N ILE A 153 -15.59 -44.91 0.58
CA ILE A 153 -16.01 -43.50 0.45
C ILE A 153 -15.33 -42.59 1.49
N LYS A 154 -14.89 -43.16 2.63
CA LYS A 154 -14.20 -42.39 3.69
C LYS A 154 -12.82 -41.92 3.25
N ILE A 155 -12.12 -42.69 2.42
CA ILE A 155 -10.81 -42.33 1.89
C ILE A 155 -10.85 -41.00 1.13
N PRO A 156 -11.60 -40.84 0.02
CA PRO A 156 -11.63 -39.57 -0.71
C PRO A 156 -12.16 -38.42 0.15
N PHE A 157 -13.01 -38.70 1.14
CA PHE A 157 -13.51 -37.69 2.07
C PHE A 157 -12.44 -37.18 3.07
N ILE A 158 -11.55 -38.05 3.56
CA ILE A 158 -10.37 -37.64 4.36
C ILE A 158 -9.48 -36.68 3.56
N PHE A 159 -9.24 -37.00 2.28
CA PHE A 159 -8.45 -36.12 1.40
C PHE A 159 -9.16 -34.79 1.12
N LEU A 160 -10.47 -34.82 0.87
CA LEU A 160 -11.26 -33.62 0.60
C LEU A 160 -11.23 -32.65 1.80
N THR A 161 -11.45 -33.17 3.02
CA THR A 161 -11.45 -32.37 4.25
C THR A 161 -10.08 -31.76 4.54
N ALA A 162 -9.01 -32.51 4.30
CA ALA A 162 -7.65 -32.04 4.43
C ALA A 162 -7.32 -30.91 3.43
N ILE A 163 -7.60 -31.12 2.14
CA ILE A 163 -7.38 -30.10 1.10
C ILE A 163 -8.17 -28.83 1.41
N TRP A 164 -9.45 -28.98 1.77
CA TRP A 164 -10.33 -27.87 2.07
C TRP A 164 -9.82 -27.02 3.23
N THR A 165 -9.53 -27.67 4.36
CA THR A 165 -9.10 -26.98 5.59
C THR A 165 -7.75 -26.29 5.37
N SER A 166 -6.81 -26.97 4.73
CA SER A 166 -5.49 -26.40 4.43
C SER A 166 -5.58 -25.22 3.46
N PHE A 167 -6.39 -25.32 2.41
CA PHE A 167 -6.60 -24.24 1.46
C PHE A 167 -7.15 -22.98 2.12
N TRP A 168 -8.20 -23.11 2.95
CA TRP A 168 -8.78 -21.96 3.66
C TRP A 168 -7.80 -21.34 4.64
N SER A 169 -7.04 -22.16 5.37
CA SER A 169 -6.01 -21.66 6.27
C SER A 169 -4.91 -20.90 5.52
N GLU A 170 -4.50 -21.38 4.35
CA GLU A 170 -3.50 -20.70 3.52
C GLU A 170 -4.04 -19.36 2.98
N GLN A 171 -5.28 -19.32 2.50
CA GLN A 171 -5.92 -18.09 2.03
C GLN A 171 -6.04 -17.04 3.13
N TYR A 172 -6.42 -17.45 4.34
CA TYR A 172 -6.50 -16.53 5.47
C TYR A 172 -5.12 -15.97 5.84
N ARG A 173 -4.08 -16.81 5.85
CA ARG A 173 -2.70 -16.36 6.12
C ARG A 173 -2.21 -15.38 5.07
N LYS A 174 -2.36 -15.69 3.79
CA LYS A 174 -1.96 -14.79 2.68
C LYS A 174 -2.62 -13.43 2.80
N LYS A 175 -3.93 -13.40 3.05
CA LYS A 175 -4.66 -12.15 3.26
C LYS A 175 -4.13 -11.36 4.47
N LYS A 176 -3.83 -12.05 5.58
CA LYS A 176 -3.27 -11.42 6.77
C LYS A 176 -1.87 -10.83 6.51
N GLU A 177 -1.01 -11.56 5.80
CA GLU A 177 0.31 -11.07 5.39
C GLU A 177 0.21 -9.83 4.48
N GLU A 178 -0.75 -9.79 3.55
CA GLU A 178 -1.01 -8.62 2.69
C GLU A 178 -1.50 -7.41 3.50
N GLU A 179 -2.41 -7.63 4.46
CA GLU A 179 -2.90 -6.58 5.36
C GLU A 179 -1.76 -6.04 6.25
N GLU A 180 -0.88 -6.90 6.75
CA GLU A 180 0.30 -6.51 7.54
C GLU A 180 1.30 -5.71 6.71
N LYS A 181 1.63 -6.16 5.49
CA LYS A 181 2.49 -5.41 4.55
C LYS A 181 1.92 -4.04 4.21
N THR A 182 0.62 -3.96 3.97
CA THR A 182 -0.07 -2.69 3.69
C THR A 182 0.01 -1.74 4.89
N LYS A 183 -0.22 -2.26 6.11
CA LYS A 183 -0.09 -1.46 7.34
C LYS A 183 1.35 -1.01 7.57
N GLN A 184 2.33 -1.88 7.33
CA GLN A 184 3.73 -1.52 7.47
C GLN A 184 4.13 -0.44 6.46
N PHE A 185 3.79 -0.63 5.19
CA PHE A 185 4.05 0.36 4.14
C PHE A 185 3.39 1.71 4.43
N ASN A 186 2.15 1.72 4.91
CA ASN A 186 1.48 2.96 5.31
C ASN A 186 2.20 3.67 6.46
N LYS A 187 2.69 2.93 7.47
CA LYS A 187 3.49 3.51 8.56
C LYS A 187 4.80 4.10 8.05
N GLU A 188 5.51 3.41 7.17
CA GLU A 188 6.74 3.90 6.55
C GLU A 188 6.48 5.16 5.71
N LEU A 189 5.38 5.19 4.96
CA LEU A 189 4.95 6.35 4.19
C LEU A 189 4.62 7.55 5.08
N GLU A 190 3.86 7.34 6.17
CA GLU A 190 3.56 8.39 7.15
C GLU A 190 4.82 8.98 7.78
N GLN A 191 5.81 8.14 8.12
CA GLN A 191 7.10 8.59 8.63
C GLN A 191 7.89 9.38 7.58
N GLY A 192 7.94 8.90 6.34
CA GLY A 192 8.58 9.59 5.22
C GLY A 192 7.99 10.98 4.98
N ILE A 193 6.65 11.09 4.98
CA ILE A 193 5.94 12.37 4.85
C ILE A 193 6.29 13.31 6.00
N ARG A 194 6.29 12.83 7.26
CA ARG A 194 6.66 13.66 8.43
C ARG A 194 8.07 14.20 8.32
N ILE A 195 9.03 13.37 7.92
CA ILE A 195 10.44 13.78 7.74
C ILE A 195 10.55 14.82 6.60
N ALA A 196 9.84 14.61 5.49
CA ALA A 196 9.84 15.54 4.37
C ALA A 196 9.29 16.93 4.77
N ILE A 197 8.15 16.95 5.48
CA ILE A 197 7.54 18.20 5.98
C ILE A 197 8.48 18.92 6.95
N GLU A 198 9.11 18.20 7.88
CA GLU A 198 10.04 18.79 8.83
C GLU A 198 11.28 19.37 8.13
N LYS A 199 11.81 18.66 7.13
CA LYS A 199 12.94 19.14 6.34
C LYS A 199 12.58 20.40 5.55
N GLU A 200 11.42 20.41 4.90
CA GLU A 200 10.92 21.58 4.17
C GLU A 200 10.75 22.79 5.11
N ARG A 201 10.18 22.57 6.30
CA ARG A 201 10.01 23.60 7.32
C ARG A 201 11.35 24.18 7.80
N ARG A 202 12.35 23.34 8.04
CA ARG A 202 13.71 23.79 8.40
C ARG A 202 14.35 24.63 7.31
N VAL A 203 14.32 24.15 6.06
CA VAL A 203 14.85 24.90 4.92
C VAL A 203 14.16 26.27 4.79
N SER A 204 12.84 26.31 4.93
CA SER A 204 12.08 27.57 4.91
C SER A 204 12.47 28.52 6.06
N GLN A 205 12.65 27.99 7.28
CA GLN A 205 13.10 28.78 8.43
C GLN A 205 14.53 29.31 8.26
N ASP A 206 15.44 28.48 7.77
CA ASP A 206 16.83 28.86 7.53
C ASP A 206 16.93 29.92 6.43
N LEU A 207 16.14 29.78 5.35
CA LEU A 207 16.00 30.82 4.32
C LEU A 207 15.50 32.13 4.91
N LYS A 208 14.48 32.09 5.78
CA LYS A 208 13.96 33.28 6.45
C LYS A 208 15.03 33.95 7.33
N LYS A 209 15.73 33.17 8.17
CA LYS A 209 16.82 33.68 9.03
C LYS A 209 17.96 34.28 8.21
N MET A 210 18.35 33.63 7.11
CA MET A 210 19.41 34.12 6.24
C MET A 210 19.02 35.42 5.56
N LYS A 211 17.76 35.54 5.11
CA LYS A 211 17.21 36.79 4.57
C LYS A 211 17.21 37.90 5.63
N GLU A 212 16.71 37.64 6.83
CA GLU A 212 16.70 38.62 7.93
C GLU A 212 18.12 39.07 8.30
N TYR A 213 19.08 38.13 8.38
CA TYR A 213 20.48 38.44 8.63
C TYR A 213 21.09 39.33 7.55
N SER A 214 20.85 39.01 6.27
CA SER A 214 21.31 39.82 5.13
C SER A 214 20.70 41.22 5.16
N GLU A 215 19.40 41.34 5.44
CA GLU A 215 18.72 42.64 5.56
C GLU A 215 19.26 43.46 6.73
N ASN A 216 19.53 42.83 7.89
CA ASN A 216 20.07 43.51 9.05
C ASN A 216 21.50 44.02 8.81
N ILE A 217 22.35 43.22 8.14
CA ILE A 217 23.68 43.69 7.71
C ILE A 217 23.52 44.92 6.81
N LEU A 218 22.72 44.81 5.75
CA LEU A 218 22.54 45.92 4.80
C LEU A 218 22.02 47.19 5.49
N LYS A 219 21.10 47.07 6.45
CA LYS A 219 20.57 48.20 7.23
C LYS A 219 21.59 48.82 8.19
N SER A 220 22.48 48.02 8.76
CA SER A 220 23.49 48.46 9.73
C SER A 220 24.72 49.14 9.11
N LEU A 221 24.91 48.99 7.79
CA LEU A 221 26.05 49.59 7.11
C LEU A 221 25.87 51.10 6.99
N ASN A 222 26.85 51.84 7.51
CA ASN A 222 26.93 53.31 7.40
C ASN A 222 27.32 53.80 6.00
N SER A 223 27.57 52.87 5.06
CA SER A 223 27.82 53.13 3.65
C SER A 223 26.55 52.90 2.83
N GLY A 224 26.38 53.69 1.78
CA GLY A 224 25.27 53.55 0.84
C GLY A 224 25.52 52.39 -0.12
N ILE A 225 24.76 51.31 0.02
CA ILE A 225 24.85 50.16 -0.88
C ILE A 225 23.72 50.16 -1.89
N ILE A 226 24.09 50.10 -3.16
CA ILE A 226 23.17 49.93 -4.29
C ILE A 226 23.66 48.75 -5.11
N VAL A 227 22.75 47.95 -5.64
CA VAL A 227 23.04 46.85 -6.55
C VAL A 227 22.20 47.03 -7.80
N VAL A 228 22.85 46.93 -8.95
CA VAL A 228 22.23 47.11 -10.27
C VAL A 228 22.46 45.86 -11.10
N ASN A 229 21.43 45.37 -11.77
CA ASN A 229 21.54 44.22 -12.67
C ASN A 229 22.19 44.58 -14.02
N ARG A 230 22.43 43.58 -14.88
CA ARG A 230 23.01 43.79 -16.23
C ARG A 230 22.25 44.78 -17.11
N HIS A 231 20.95 44.96 -16.92
CA HIS A 231 20.11 45.87 -17.69
C HIS A 231 20.10 47.29 -17.15
N GLY A 232 20.85 47.55 -16.06
CA GLY A 232 20.87 48.85 -15.43
C GLY A 232 19.70 49.11 -14.48
N ILE A 233 18.97 48.07 -14.05
CA ILE A 233 17.86 48.21 -13.12
C ILE A 233 18.38 48.01 -11.70
N ILE A 234 18.04 48.93 -10.79
CA ILE A 234 18.39 48.84 -9.38
C ILE A 234 17.60 47.71 -8.74
N THR A 235 18.30 46.67 -8.26
CA THR A 235 17.70 45.50 -7.62
C THR A 235 17.68 45.62 -6.09
N THR A 236 18.68 46.28 -5.51
CA THR A 236 18.79 46.45 -4.06
C THR A 236 19.32 47.84 -3.74
N ALA A 237 18.77 48.51 -2.73
CA ALA A 237 19.32 49.75 -2.17
C ALA A 237 19.09 49.77 -0.65
N ASN A 238 20.15 49.89 0.14
CA ASN A 238 20.04 49.95 1.60
C ASN A 238 19.52 51.34 2.06
N PRO A 239 19.08 51.50 3.33
CA PRO A 239 18.54 52.78 3.81
C PRO A 239 19.51 53.95 3.68
N LYS A 240 20.81 53.70 3.92
CA LYS A 240 21.83 54.75 3.82
C LYS A 240 22.01 55.25 2.40
N ALA A 241 21.94 54.38 1.40
CA ALA A 241 21.95 54.77 -0.01
C ALA A 241 20.77 55.68 -0.35
N LYS A 242 19.57 55.38 0.17
CA LYS A 242 18.38 56.24 -0.03
C LYS A 242 18.57 57.62 0.58
N GLU A 243 19.14 57.70 1.78
CA GLU A 243 19.44 58.97 2.47
C GLU A 243 20.50 59.80 1.72
N ILE A 244 21.51 59.14 1.14
CA ILE A 244 22.59 59.79 0.42
C ILE A 244 22.13 60.33 -0.94
N ILE A 245 21.30 59.56 -1.68
CA ILE A 245 20.97 59.87 -3.06
C ILE A 245 19.89 60.95 -3.20
N ASP A 246 18.82 60.91 -2.39
CA ASP A 246 17.93 62.05 -2.11
C ASP A 246 16.79 61.50 -1.23
N PRO A 247 16.49 62.08 -0.05
CA PRO A 247 15.37 61.64 0.78
C PRO A 247 13.99 61.66 0.09
N GLN A 248 13.81 62.39 -1.01
CA GLN A 248 12.55 62.41 -1.77
C GLN A 248 12.39 61.18 -2.70
N PHE A 249 13.46 60.46 -3.03
CA PHE A 249 13.41 59.24 -3.84
C PHE A 249 13.02 58.02 -3.00
N CYS A 250 11.75 57.97 -2.59
CA CYS A 250 11.23 56.86 -1.78
C CYS A 250 11.25 55.48 -2.49
N ASN A 251 11.34 55.44 -3.83
CA ASN A 251 11.25 54.21 -4.61
C ASN A 251 12.37 54.09 -5.66
N LEU A 252 13.59 53.76 -5.21
CA LEU A 252 14.76 53.51 -6.07
C LEU A 252 14.76 52.10 -6.71
N ILE A 253 14.13 51.11 -6.08
CA ILE A 253 14.13 49.72 -6.56
C ILE A 253 13.26 49.60 -7.80
N GLY A 254 13.77 48.94 -8.85
CA GLY A 254 13.06 48.73 -10.11
C GLY A 254 13.20 49.86 -11.14
N LYS A 255 13.82 50.99 -10.78
CA LYS A 255 14.13 52.07 -11.72
C LYS A 255 15.44 51.82 -12.46
N GLN A 256 15.55 52.38 -13.66
CA GLN A 256 16.80 52.35 -14.41
C GLN A 256 17.74 53.43 -13.87
N TYR A 257 19.02 53.10 -13.64
CA TYR A 257 19.97 54.06 -13.02
C TYR A 257 20.15 55.34 -13.84
N SER A 258 19.92 55.27 -15.16
CA SER A 258 19.98 56.42 -16.08
C SER A 258 18.86 57.45 -15.89
N GLU A 259 17.76 57.08 -15.25
CA GLU A 259 16.61 57.97 -15.03
C GLU A 259 16.75 58.85 -13.79
N ILE A 260 17.76 58.57 -12.96
CA ILE A 260 18.00 59.28 -11.71
C ILE A 260 19.09 60.31 -11.99
N GLY A 261 18.72 61.59 -11.99
CA GLY A 261 19.60 62.70 -12.35
C GLY A 261 20.78 62.87 -11.40
N GLU A 262 20.74 62.27 -10.22
CA GLU A 262 21.82 62.18 -9.27
C GLU A 262 22.88 61.17 -9.70
N PHE A 263 22.58 60.21 -10.58
CA PHE A 263 23.55 59.25 -11.10
C PHE A 263 24.35 59.73 -12.33
N GLU A 264 24.06 60.91 -12.87
CA GLU A 264 24.78 61.54 -14.01
C GLU A 264 26.32 61.48 -13.84
N PRO A 265 26.91 61.91 -12.70
CA PRO A 265 28.36 61.84 -12.48
C PRO A 265 28.94 60.41 -12.46
N PHE A 266 28.07 59.40 -12.33
CA PHE A 266 28.41 58.00 -12.10
C PHE A 266 28.24 57.15 -13.38
N MET A 267 27.59 57.68 -14.42
CA MET A 267 27.17 56.97 -15.64
C MET A 267 28.34 56.32 -16.40
N ASP A 268 29.44 57.05 -16.58
CA ASP A 268 30.60 56.57 -17.34
C ASP A 268 31.35 55.46 -16.60
N ILE A 269 31.47 55.59 -15.28
CA ILE A 269 32.09 54.58 -14.41
C ILE A 269 31.21 53.32 -14.36
N LEU A 270 29.89 53.48 -14.31
CA LEU A 270 28.92 52.39 -14.35
C LEU A 270 28.96 51.60 -15.64
N ARG A 271 28.95 52.30 -16.78
CA ARG A 271 29.08 51.67 -18.11
C ARG A 271 30.39 50.90 -18.21
N THR A 272 31.48 51.48 -17.74
CA THR A 272 32.80 50.84 -17.74
C THR A 272 32.83 49.60 -16.84
N GLY A 273 32.23 49.66 -15.65
CA GLY A 273 32.15 48.54 -14.71
C GLY A 273 31.28 47.38 -15.20
N LEU A 274 30.10 47.68 -15.78
CA LEU A 274 29.18 46.69 -16.36
C LEU A 274 29.75 46.03 -17.62
N GLN A 275 30.49 46.76 -18.46
CA GLN A 275 31.03 46.24 -19.72
C GLN A 275 32.38 45.52 -19.57
N ARG A 276 33.28 46.00 -18.70
CA ARG A 276 34.64 45.46 -18.59
C ARG A 276 34.82 44.44 -17.46
N GLY A 277 33.88 44.35 -16.51
CA GLY A 277 33.92 43.37 -15.42
C GLY A 277 35.14 43.47 -14.49
N ARG A 278 35.87 44.60 -14.50
CA ARG A 278 37.02 44.85 -13.63
C ARG A 278 36.61 45.72 -12.46
N LYS A 279 37.17 45.46 -11.27
CA LYS A 279 37.09 46.38 -10.13
C LYS A 279 37.69 47.72 -10.56
N ASN A 280 36.85 48.75 -10.61
CA ASN A 280 37.33 50.12 -10.72
C ASN A 280 37.51 50.64 -9.29
N GLY A 281 38.64 51.30 -9.04
CA GLY A 281 39.08 51.70 -7.71
C GLY A 281 38.14 52.68 -7.00
N ILE A 282 38.68 53.32 -5.96
CA ILE A 282 37.96 54.33 -5.19
C ILE A 282 37.81 55.59 -6.04
N HIS A 283 36.58 56.07 -6.22
CA HIS A 283 36.28 57.31 -6.93
C HIS A 283 35.67 58.34 -5.96
N GLU A 284 36.26 59.54 -5.93
CA GLU A 284 35.66 60.69 -5.25
C GLU A 284 34.77 61.46 -6.22
N ILE A 285 33.51 61.66 -5.84
CA ILE A 285 32.50 62.27 -6.70
C ILE A 285 31.79 63.36 -5.91
N VAL A 286 31.62 64.52 -6.54
CA VAL A 286 30.90 65.66 -5.96
C VAL A 286 29.43 65.59 -6.41
N LEU A 287 28.53 65.45 -5.44
CA LEU A 287 27.08 65.47 -5.68
C LEU A 287 26.59 66.90 -6.02
N LYS A 288 25.41 67.00 -6.63
CA LYS A 288 24.73 68.28 -6.93
C LYS A 288 24.52 69.17 -5.69
N ASN A 289 24.45 68.56 -4.51
CA ASN A 289 24.32 69.26 -3.22
C ASN A 289 25.68 69.70 -2.61
N GLY A 290 26.79 69.54 -3.33
CA GLY A 290 28.13 69.93 -2.90
C GLY A 290 28.83 68.94 -1.95
N LYS A 291 28.20 67.81 -1.59
CA LYS A 291 28.86 66.76 -0.78
C LYS A 291 29.80 65.92 -1.63
N ILE A 292 30.97 65.59 -1.07
CA ILE A 292 31.93 64.67 -1.67
C ILE A 292 31.62 63.26 -1.15
N LEU A 293 31.44 62.32 -2.06
CA LEU A 293 31.26 60.90 -1.76
C LEU A 293 32.42 60.09 -2.32
N THR A 294 32.91 59.18 -1.50
CA THR A 294 33.87 58.16 -1.89
C THR A 294 33.08 56.90 -2.25
N MET A 295 33.20 56.42 -3.49
CA MET A 295 32.43 55.28 -3.98
C MET A 295 33.33 54.22 -4.59
N THR A 296 33.04 52.96 -4.28
CA THR A 296 33.75 51.80 -4.84
C THR A 296 32.82 50.97 -5.71
N PHE A 297 33.30 50.56 -6.88
CA PHE A 297 32.53 49.77 -7.85
C PHE A 297 33.07 48.34 -7.90
N SER A 298 32.24 47.38 -7.52
CA SER A 298 32.59 45.96 -7.60
C SER A 298 31.60 45.18 -8.46
N PRO A 299 32.06 44.42 -9.47
CA PRO A 299 31.18 43.55 -10.24
C PRO A 299 30.72 42.38 -9.38
N LEU A 300 29.43 42.11 -9.38
CA LEU A 300 28.81 40.95 -8.75
C LEU A 300 28.87 39.78 -9.74
N GLN A 301 29.55 38.69 -9.41
CA GLN A 301 29.63 37.49 -10.26
C GLN A 301 28.66 36.41 -9.77
N GLU A 302 27.87 35.86 -10.67
CA GLU A 302 26.97 34.74 -10.39
C GLU A 302 27.16 33.72 -11.52
N SER A 303 27.65 32.53 -11.18
CA SER A 303 27.86 31.40 -12.12
C SER A 303 28.63 31.81 -13.40
N ASP A 304 29.88 32.25 -13.25
CA ASP A 304 30.83 32.62 -14.32
C ASP A 304 30.44 33.79 -15.24
N LYS A 305 29.38 34.56 -14.94
CA LYS A 305 29.04 35.79 -15.67
C LYS A 305 28.72 36.94 -14.70
N ALA A 306 29.20 38.15 -15.02
CA ALA A 306 28.98 39.35 -14.19
C ALA A 306 27.49 39.72 -14.13
N SER A 307 26.80 39.41 -13.03
CA SER A 307 25.35 39.56 -12.81
C SER A 307 24.92 41.00 -12.47
N GLY A 308 25.84 41.82 -11.94
CA GLY A 308 25.55 43.22 -11.59
C GLY A 308 26.75 44.02 -11.11
N VAL A 309 26.50 45.22 -10.57
CA VAL A 309 27.53 46.09 -9.94
C VAL A 309 27.01 46.56 -8.58
N THR A 310 27.89 46.51 -7.58
CA THR A 310 27.65 47.05 -6.23
C THR A 310 28.36 48.38 -6.06
N PHE A 311 27.67 49.34 -5.47
CA PHE A 311 28.23 50.61 -4.97
C PHE A 311 28.37 50.50 -3.46
N VAL A 312 29.49 50.98 -2.90
CA VAL A 312 29.72 51.12 -1.44
C VAL A 312 30.31 52.48 -1.18
#